data_AF-A0A498H0I4-F1
#
_entry.id   AF-A0A498H0I4-F1
#
_cell.length_a   1.000
_cell.length_b   1.000
_cell.length_c   1.000
_cell.angle_alpha   90.00
_cell.angle_beta   90.00
_cell.angle_gamma   90.00
#
_symmetry.space_group_name_H-M   'P 1'
#
loop_
_entity.id
_entity.type
_entity.pdbx_description
1 polymer ?
#
loop_
_entity_poly.entity_id
_entity_poly.type
_entity_poly.pdbx_seq_one_letter_code
_entity_poly.pdbx_strand_id
1 'polypeptide(L)'
;MKKILLPPMLIDLVGSALVSMDGVAFTELDSCPSCGGSLTGHDLRKKRFAVILEGGKTRVIHVVVKRFYCNACKNLCYAESPFYPDTRLGSPVVDLCALLAARMPFHRVARLLAAMGVIVDRGTIRNYAARDFGRIPSTELFGVKLPMSLLHLSLSAVGSKHRSIPGAEALVACGFKAADRTALHARRLPEERNQRDEEKQGEEGKPHQQRYYRDGT
;
A
#
# COMPACT_ATOMS: atom_id res chain seq x y z
N MET A 1 -24.44 -9.99 14.07
CA MET A 1 -23.01 -9.62 14.19
C MET A 1 -22.92 -8.18 14.70
N LYS A 2 -22.14 -7.89 15.74
CA LYS A 2 -22.03 -6.52 16.30
C LYS A 2 -21.25 -5.62 15.34
N LYS A 3 -21.90 -4.58 14.80
CA LYS A 3 -21.27 -3.58 13.91
C LYS A 3 -20.24 -2.81 14.73
N ILE A 4 -19.01 -2.71 14.21
CA ILE A 4 -18.00 -1.82 14.79
C ILE A 4 -18.42 -0.40 14.38
N LEU A 5 -18.67 0.45 15.36
CA LEU A 5 -19.00 1.85 15.12
C LEU A 5 -17.72 2.64 15.26
N LEU A 6 -17.29 3.25 14.16
CA LEU A 6 -16.17 4.18 14.15
C LEU A 6 -16.70 5.57 13.82
N PRO A 7 -16.14 6.63 14.42
CA PRO A 7 -16.46 7.99 14.02
C PRO A 7 -16.20 8.19 12.52
N PRO A 8 -17.13 8.80 11.75
CA PRO A 8 -16.95 9.03 10.32
C PRO A 8 -15.65 9.75 9.98
N MET A 9 -15.27 10.74 10.80
CA MET A 9 -14.01 11.49 10.67
C MET A 9 -12.78 10.58 10.65
N LEU A 10 -12.77 9.49 11.43
CA LEU A 10 -11.67 8.52 11.43
C LEU A 10 -11.60 7.75 10.11
N ILE A 11 -12.76 7.35 9.60
CA ILE A 11 -12.88 6.62 8.34
C ILE A 11 -12.40 7.53 7.19
N ASP A 12 -12.85 8.77 7.16
CA ASP A 12 -12.47 9.76 6.15
C ASP A 12 -10.99 10.11 6.20
N LEU A 13 -10.41 10.20 7.41
CA LEU A 13 -8.98 10.43 7.59
C LEU A 13 -8.15 9.29 6.99
N VAL A 14 -8.48 8.04 7.33
CA VAL A 14 -7.75 6.87 6.81
C VAL A 14 -7.98 6.74 5.30
N GLY A 15 -9.21 6.93 4.84
CA GLY A 15 -9.57 6.89 3.43
C GLY A 15 -8.81 7.91 2.60
N SER A 16 -8.86 9.19 2.99
CA SER A 16 -8.15 10.28 2.29
C SER A 16 -6.64 10.08 2.26
N ALA A 17 -6.04 9.63 3.36
CA ALA A 17 -4.60 9.31 3.43
C ALA A 17 -4.18 8.20 2.45
N LEU A 18 -5.02 7.17 2.28
CA LEU A 18 -4.71 6.08 1.37
C LEU A 18 -5.01 6.43 -0.08
N VAL A 19 -6.12 7.13 -0.35
CA VAL A 19 -6.50 7.55 -1.70
C VAL A 19 -5.51 8.57 -2.28
N SER A 20 -4.93 9.45 -1.47
CA SER A 20 -3.94 10.44 -1.93
C SER A 20 -2.65 9.83 -2.48
N MET A 21 -2.41 8.55 -2.18
CA MET A 21 -1.28 7.79 -2.69
C MET A 21 -1.52 7.17 -4.06
N ASP A 22 -2.75 7.22 -4.59
CA ASP A 22 -3.04 6.61 -5.88
C ASP A 22 -2.32 7.34 -7.03
N GLY A 23 -1.56 6.57 -7.80
CA GLY A 23 -0.74 7.05 -8.91
C GLY A 23 0.56 7.76 -8.52
N VAL A 24 0.89 7.88 -7.22
CA VAL A 24 2.13 8.55 -6.79
C VAL A 24 3.34 7.83 -7.37
N ALA A 25 4.22 8.60 -8.03
CA ALA A 25 5.43 8.10 -8.66
C ALA A 25 6.65 8.35 -7.77
N PHE A 26 7.42 7.29 -7.55
CA PHE A 26 8.70 7.29 -6.87
C PHE A 26 9.79 7.00 -7.91
N THR A 27 10.62 8.00 -8.20
CA THR A 27 11.58 7.95 -9.32
C THR A 27 13.02 8.24 -8.92
N GLU A 28 13.28 8.44 -7.63
CA GLU A 28 14.56 8.90 -7.11
C GLU A 28 15.28 7.76 -6.37
N LEU A 29 16.57 7.62 -6.67
CA LEU A 29 17.53 6.77 -5.98
C LEU A 29 18.93 7.20 -6.42
N ASP A 30 19.77 7.62 -5.48
CA ASP A 30 21.07 8.22 -5.81
C ASP A 30 22.14 7.20 -6.19
N SER A 31 22.16 6.06 -5.49
CA SER A 31 23.18 5.03 -5.68
C SER A 31 22.65 3.63 -5.35
N CYS A 32 23.34 2.60 -5.82
CA CYS A 32 22.97 1.23 -5.50
C CYS A 32 23.03 0.98 -3.98
N PRO A 33 21.93 0.56 -3.33
CA PRO A 33 21.92 0.29 -1.89
C PRO A 33 22.84 -0.87 -1.47
N SER A 34 23.28 -1.71 -2.41
CA SER A 34 24.15 -2.87 -2.13
C SER A 34 25.64 -2.55 -2.23
N CYS A 35 26.06 -1.69 -3.16
CA CYS A 35 27.49 -1.44 -3.42
C CYS A 35 27.88 0.03 -3.66
N GLY A 36 26.93 0.97 -3.59
CA GLY A 36 27.15 2.39 -3.87
C GLY A 36 27.40 2.74 -5.34
N GLY A 37 27.36 1.76 -6.25
CA GLY A 37 27.61 1.98 -7.67
C GLY A 37 26.52 2.83 -8.36
N SER A 38 26.88 3.42 -9.51
CA SER A 38 25.97 4.22 -10.33
C SER A 38 24.82 3.40 -10.90
N LEU A 39 23.70 4.09 -11.17
CA LEU A 39 22.44 3.49 -11.54
C LEU A 39 22.04 3.90 -12.96
N THR A 40 21.51 2.93 -13.70
CA THR A 40 20.86 3.16 -15.00
C THR A 40 19.37 2.88 -14.85
N GLY A 41 18.52 3.83 -15.26
CA GLY A 41 17.07 3.66 -15.21
C GLY A 41 16.62 2.49 -16.08
N HIS A 42 15.68 1.70 -15.57
CA HIS A 42 15.10 0.56 -16.27
C HIS A 42 13.65 0.87 -16.68
N ASP A 43 12.67 0.49 -15.88
CA ASP A 43 11.25 0.68 -16.16
C ASP A 43 10.49 1.15 -14.91
N LEU A 44 9.20 1.39 -15.09
CA LEU A 44 8.28 1.77 -14.01
C LEU A 44 7.43 0.56 -13.61
N ARG A 45 7.42 0.22 -12.31
CA ARG A 45 6.62 -0.87 -11.78
C ARG A 45 5.47 -0.36 -10.93
N LYS A 46 4.24 -0.75 -11.27
CA LYS A 46 3.08 -0.56 -10.38
C LYS A 46 3.22 -1.46 -9.15
N LYS A 47 3.03 -0.89 -7.96
CA LYS A 47 2.97 -1.63 -6.69
C LYS A 47 1.68 -1.31 -5.98
N ARG A 48 0.99 -2.35 -5.50
CA ARG A 48 -0.16 -2.20 -4.63
C ARG A 48 0.26 -1.55 -3.32
N PHE A 49 -0.32 -0.39 -3.02
CA PHE A 49 -0.07 0.35 -1.79
C PHE A 49 -1.10 -0.02 -0.72
N ALA A 50 -2.37 -0.02 -1.08
CA ALA A 50 -3.48 -0.38 -0.20
C ALA A 50 -4.64 -1.00 -0.99
N VAL A 51 -5.56 -1.64 -0.28
CA VAL A 51 -6.84 -2.08 -0.83
C VAL A 51 -7.92 -1.47 0.05
N ILE A 52 -8.83 -0.71 -0.55
CA ILE A 52 -9.88 0.01 0.16
C ILE A 52 -11.28 -0.41 -0.33
N LEU A 53 -12.28 -0.15 0.50
CA LEU A 53 -13.69 -0.30 0.17
C LEU A 53 -14.30 1.08 -0.09
N GLU A 54 -14.70 1.33 -1.32
CA GLU A 54 -15.30 2.60 -1.76
C GLU A 54 -16.65 2.30 -2.41
N GLY A 55 -17.75 2.86 -1.87
CA GLY A 55 -19.10 2.60 -2.37
C GLY A 55 -19.49 1.11 -2.39
N GLY A 56 -18.95 0.30 -1.45
CA GLY A 56 -19.17 -1.15 -1.39
C GLY A 56 -18.35 -1.96 -2.39
N LYS A 57 -17.51 -1.32 -3.22
CA LYS A 57 -16.62 -1.98 -4.16
C LYS A 57 -15.17 -1.93 -3.66
N THR A 58 -14.42 -2.98 -3.96
CA THR A 58 -13.00 -3.03 -3.65
C THR A 58 -12.23 -2.22 -4.70
N ARG A 59 -11.39 -1.29 -4.24
CA ARG A 59 -10.46 -0.52 -5.07
C ARG A 59 -9.04 -0.78 -4.60
N VAL A 60 -8.13 -1.01 -5.53
CA VAL A 60 -6.70 -1.16 -5.24
C VAL A 60 -6.00 0.17 -5.52
N ILE A 61 -5.38 0.73 -4.49
CA ILE A 61 -4.53 1.92 -4.59
C ILE A 61 -3.16 1.47 -5.06
N HIS A 62 -2.68 2.03 -6.17
CA HIS A 62 -1.37 1.71 -6.73
C HIS A 62 -0.44 2.91 -6.66
N VAL A 63 0.83 2.64 -6.41
CA VAL A 63 1.92 3.60 -6.62
C VAL A 63 2.83 3.10 -7.73
N VAL A 64 3.59 3.99 -8.34
CA VAL A 64 4.54 3.67 -9.39
C VAL A 64 5.95 3.82 -8.84
N VAL A 65 6.78 2.79 -8.97
CA VAL A 65 8.16 2.79 -8.47
C VAL A 65 9.11 2.50 -9.62
N LYS A 66 10.04 3.43 -9.88
CA LYS A 66 11.08 3.25 -10.89
C LYS A 66 12.06 2.17 -10.46
N ARG A 67 12.47 1.33 -11.41
CA ARG A 67 13.53 0.34 -11.23
C ARG A 67 14.81 0.83 -11.89
N PHE A 68 15.93 0.38 -11.34
CA PHE A 68 17.27 0.70 -11.82
C PHE A 68 18.12 -0.55 -11.84
N TYR A 69 19.06 -0.63 -12.78
CA TYR A 69 20.17 -1.58 -12.70
C TYR A 69 21.43 -0.88 -12.18
N CYS A 70 22.13 -1.54 -11.25
CA CYS A 70 23.45 -1.09 -10.87
C CYS A 70 24.47 -1.42 -11.96
N ASN A 71 25.28 -0.44 -12.36
CA ASN A 71 26.32 -0.65 -13.36
C ASN A 71 27.47 -1.53 -12.84
N ALA A 72 27.72 -1.54 -11.53
CA ALA A 72 28.79 -2.30 -10.90
C ALA A 72 28.38 -3.75 -10.55
N CYS A 73 27.39 -3.93 -9.66
CA CYS A 73 27.01 -5.26 -9.16
C CYS A 73 25.85 -5.91 -9.93
N LYS A 74 25.27 -5.22 -10.92
CA LYS A 74 24.13 -5.67 -11.73
C LYS A 74 22.83 -5.95 -10.97
N ASN A 75 22.77 -5.67 -9.66
CA ASN A 75 21.54 -5.79 -8.89
C ASN A 75 20.44 -4.85 -9.40
N LEU A 76 19.22 -5.38 -9.43
CA LEU A 76 18.00 -4.61 -9.66
C LEU A 76 17.64 -3.84 -8.38
N CYS A 77 17.65 -2.52 -8.47
CA CYS A 77 17.32 -1.59 -7.40
C CYS A 77 15.97 -0.93 -7.68
N TYR A 78 15.28 -0.49 -6.62
CA TYR A 78 14.00 0.20 -6.72
C TYR A 78 14.17 1.62 -6.17
N ALA A 79 13.50 2.59 -6.78
CA ALA A 79 13.38 3.93 -6.24
C ALA A 79 12.90 3.89 -4.79
N GLU A 80 13.31 4.89 -4.02
CA GLU A 80 12.88 5.04 -2.65
C GLU A 80 11.35 5.10 -2.59
N SER A 81 10.76 4.18 -1.85
CA SER A 81 9.31 4.07 -1.76
C SER A 81 8.90 3.63 -0.35
N PRO A 82 7.70 4.04 0.13
CA PRO A 82 7.25 3.82 1.49
C PRO A 82 6.80 2.37 1.74
N PHE A 83 7.66 1.40 1.46
CA PHE A 83 7.46 -0.02 1.72
C PHE A 83 8.54 -0.53 2.67
N TYR A 84 8.15 -1.43 3.57
CA TYR A 84 9.15 -2.25 4.25
C TYR A 84 9.66 -3.32 3.28
N PRO A 85 10.89 -3.83 3.48
CA PRO A 85 11.37 -4.99 2.73
C PRO A 85 10.38 -6.15 2.81
N ASP A 86 10.17 -6.87 1.71
CA ASP A 86 9.28 -8.04 1.65
C ASP A 86 7.82 -7.82 2.10
N THR A 87 7.30 -6.59 2.03
CA THR A 87 5.87 -6.32 2.22
C THR A 87 5.16 -6.07 0.90
N ARG A 88 3.89 -6.50 0.84
CA ARG A 88 3.04 -6.32 -0.35
C ARG A 88 2.19 -5.06 -0.32
N LEU A 89 2.12 -4.41 0.83
CA LEU A 89 1.36 -3.19 1.10
C LEU A 89 2.31 -2.10 1.59
N GLY A 90 1.88 -0.86 1.42
CA GLY A 90 2.59 0.32 1.91
C GLY A 90 2.77 0.31 3.42
N SER A 91 3.85 0.91 3.88
CA SER A 91 4.20 1.02 5.30
C SER A 91 3.08 1.55 6.19
N PRO A 92 2.24 2.55 5.80
CA PRO A 92 1.15 2.99 6.69
C PRO A 92 0.12 1.89 6.98
N VAL A 93 -0.16 1.02 6.00
CA VAL A 93 -1.07 -0.11 6.18
C VAL A 93 -0.41 -1.21 7.02
N VAL A 94 0.87 -1.49 6.78
CA VAL A 94 1.66 -2.46 7.56
C VAL A 94 1.73 -2.02 9.02
N ASP A 95 2.04 -0.75 9.27
CA ASP A 95 2.13 -0.13 10.58
C ASP A 95 0.81 -0.21 11.32
N LEU A 96 -0.29 0.14 10.66
CA LEU A 96 -1.63 0.04 11.23
C LEU A 96 -1.96 -1.40 11.61
N CYS A 97 -1.62 -2.38 10.76
CA CYS A 97 -1.81 -3.80 11.09
C CYS A 97 -1.01 -4.20 12.34
N ALA A 98 0.28 -3.85 12.40
CA ALA A 98 1.16 -4.21 13.51
C ALA A 98 0.70 -3.57 14.83
N LEU A 99 0.39 -2.27 14.82
CA LEU A 99 -0.09 -1.52 15.98
C LEU A 99 -1.40 -2.09 16.55
N LEU A 100 -2.35 -2.43 15.69
CA LEU A 100 -3.63 -3.00 16.12
C LEU A 100 -3.47 -4.45 16.59
N ALA A 101 -2.66 -5.25 15.90
CA ALA A 101 -2.40 -6.65 16.25
C ALA A 101 -1.71 -6.81 17.61
N ALA A 102 -0.94 -5.81 18.06
CA ALA A 102 -0.37 -5.78 19.40
C ALA A 102 -1.42 -5.67 20.52
N ARG A 103 -2.63 -5.19 20.22
CA ARG A 103 -3.70 -4.96 21.23
C ARG A 103 -4.90 -5.88 21.08
N MET A 104 -5.05 -6.56 19.94
CA MET A 104 -6.21 -7.42 19.71
C MET A 104 -5.93 -8.58 18.74
N PRO A 105 -6.72 -9.67 18.80
CA PRO A 105 -6.56 -10.79 17.88
C PRO A 105 -6.74 -10.39 16.41
N PHE A 106 -6.00 -11.05 15.51
CA PHE A 106 -5.96 -10.71 14.07
C PHE A 106 -7.33 -10.66 13.37
N HIS A 107 -8.31 -11.46 13.80
CA HIS A 107 -9.66 -11.41 13.24
C HIS A 107 -10.40 -10.12 13.62
N ARG A 108 -10.15 -9.56 14.81
CA ARG A 108 -10.70 -8.27 15.22
C ARG A 108 -10.02 -7.13 14.47
N VAL A 109 -8.70 -7.25 14.25
CA VAL A 109 -7.95 -6.30 13.40
C VAL A 109 -8.54 -6.25 12.00
N ALA A 110 -8.72 -7.41 11.34
CA ALA A 110 -9.32 -7.47 9.99
C ALA A 110 -10.71 -6.81 9.94
N ARG A 111 -11.55 -7.06 10.96
CA ARG A 111 -12.88 -6.45 11.06
C ARG A 111 -12.82 -4.93 11.30
N LEU A 112 -11.88 -4.47 12.12
CA LEU A 112 -11.69 -3.06 12.42
C LEU A 112 -11.17 -2.30 11.18
N LEU A 113 -10.19 -2.88 10.48
CA LEU A 113 -9.70 -2.36 9.20
C LEU A 113 -10.83 -2.28 8.17
N ALA A 114 -11.63 -3.34 8.03
CA ALA A 114 -12.77 -3.34 7.10
C ALA A 114 -13.81 -2.28 7.48
N ALA A 115 -14.03 -2.02 8.77
CA ALA A 115 -14.90 -0.94 9.24
C ALA A 115 -14.34 0.47 8.94
N MET A 116 -13.02 0.61 8.81
CA MET A 116 -12.34 1.82 8.29
C MET A 116 -12.29 1.86 6.76
N GLY A 117 -12.85 0.86 6.07
CA GLY A 117 -12.76 0.74 4.62
C GLY A 117 -11.41 0.25 4.12
N VAL A 118 -10.57 -0.39 4.95
CA VAL A 118 -9.27 -0.97 4.55
C VAL A 118 -9.36 -2.49 4.55
N ILE A 119 -9.01 -3.13 3.44
CA ILE A 119 -9.11 -4.58 3.27
C ILE A 119 -7.73 -5.22 3.40
N VAL A 120 -7.54 -5.97 4.49
CA VAL A 120 -6.37 -6.82 4.71
C VAL A 120 -6.82 -8.15 5.29
N ASP A 121 -6.38 -9.25 4.69
CA ASP A 121 -6.74 -10.57 5.19
C ASP A 121 -6.00 -10.92 6.48
N ARG A 122 -6.59 -11.85 7.25
CA ARG A 122 -6.06 -12.29 8.54
C ARG A 122 -4.64 -12.86 8.45
N GLY A 123 -4.31 -13.56 7.36
CA GLY A 123 -2.98 -14.16 7.15
C GLY A 123 -1.92 -13.08 6.95
N THR A 124 -2.22 -12.08 6.14
CA THR A 124 -1.36 -10.91 5.93
C THR A 124 -1.15 -10.13 7.22
N ILE A 125 -2.21 -9.88 8.02
CA ILE A 125 -2.08 -9.24 9.33
C ILE A 125 -1.15 -10.03 10.26
N ARG A 126 -1.33 -11.35 10.34
CA ARG A 126 -0.46 -12.23 11.14
C ARG A 126 0.99 -12.13 10.67
N ASN A 127 1.23 -12.14 9.37
CA ASN A 127 2.58 -12.07 8.81
C ASN A 127 3.27 -10.74 9.15
N TYR A 128 2.53 -9.63 9.13
CA TYR A 128 3.08 -8.34 9.56
C TYR A 128 3.31 -8.29 11.08
N ALA A 129 2.36 -8.76 11.88
CA ALA A 129 2.49 -8.77 13.34
C ALA A 129 3.65 -9.64 13.86
N ALA A 130 4.08 -10.66 13.10
CA ALA A 130 5.21 -11.51 13.44
C ALA A 130 6.58 -10.89 13.14
N ARG A 131 6.61 -9.71 12.49
CA ARG A 131 7.85 -9.03 12.09
C ARG A 131 8.15 -7.87 13.02
N ASP A 132 9.44 -7.59 13.20
CA ASP A 132 9.90 -6.39 13.87
C ASP A 132 10.11 -5.27 12.84
N PHE A 133 9.38 -4.16 13.04
CA PHE A 133 9.50 -2.93 12.25
C PHE A 133 10.10 -1.78 13.08
N GLY A 134 10.58 -2.07 14.30
CA GLY A 134 11.01 -1.07 15.26
C GLY A 134 9.84 -0.30 15.88
N ARG A 135 10.15 0.82 16.54
CA ARG A 135 9.14 1.69 17.14
C ARG A 135 8.37 2.44 16.06
N ILE A 136 7.14 2.03 15.80
CA ILE A 136 6.21 2.73 14.90
C ILE A 136 5.67 4.00 15.61
N PRO A 137 5.91 5.22 15.09
CA PRO A 137 5.33 6.44 15.61
C PRO A 137 3.81 6.41 15.46
N SER A 138 3.09 6.64 16.56
CA SER A 138 1.64 6.50 16.59
C SER A 138 0.99 7.42 17.61
N THR A 139 -0.27 7.75 17.40
CA THR A 139 -1.13 8.42 18.38
C THR A 139 -2.43 7.64 18.58
N GLU A 140 -3.14 7.91 19.66
CA GLU A 140 -4.48 7.33 19.90
C GLU A 140 -5.54 8.35 19.52
N LEU A 141 -6.42 7.97 18.59
CA LEU A 141 -7.51 8.81 18.11
C LEU A 141 -8.82 8.00 18.15
N PHE A 142 -9.81 8.50 18.89
CA PHE A 142 -11.08 7.80 19.12
C PHE A 142 -10.92 6.36 19.66
N GLY A 143 -9.91 6.12 20.51
CA GLY A 143 -9.61 4.79 21.07
C GLY A 143 -8.92 3.83 20.08
N VAL A 144 -8.51 4.32 18.91
CA VAL A 144 -7.77 3.56 17.90
C VAL A 144 -6.34 4.08 17.81
N LYS A 145 -5.37 3.19 17.93
CA LYS A 145 -3.95 3.52 17.78
C LYS A 145 -3.62 3.62 16.28
N LEU A 146 -3.37 4.83 15.80
CA LEU A 146 -3.07 5.13 14.41
C LEU A 146 -1.58 5.46 14.22
N PRO A 147 -0.96 4.99 13.14
CA PRO A 147 0.38 5.43 12.77
C PRO A 147 0.35 6.90 12.33
N MET A 148 1.39 7.67 12.72
CA MET A 148 1.52 9.09 12.35
C MET A 148 1.57 9.29 10.83
N SER A 149 2.05 8.28 10.09
CA SER A 149 2.10 8.32 8.63
C SER A 149 0.72 8.50 7.98
N LEU A 150 -0.33 7.90 8.54
CA LEU A 150 -1.70 8.13 8.03
C LEU A 150 -2.19 9.55 8.32
N LEU A 151 -1.81 10.13 9.47
CA LEU A 151 -2.17 11.52 9.79
C LEU A 151 -1.46 12.50 8.86
N HIS A 152 -0.15 12.35 8.66
CA HIS A 152 0.62 13.22 7.78
C HIS A 152 0.12 13.13 6.33
N LEU A 153 -0.14 11.92 5.83
CA LEU A 153 -0.70 11.72 4.49
C LEU A 153 -2.09 12.35 4.35
N SER A 154 -2.95 12.25 5.37
CA SER A 154 -4.27 12.91 5.35
C SER A 154 -4.14 14.44 5.28
N LEU A 155 -3.17 15.02 6.00
CA LEU A 155 -2.90 16.47 5.95
C LEU A 155 -2.39 16.90 4.58
N SER A 156 -1.42 16.17 4.01
CA SER A 156 -0.92 16.44 2.66
C SER A 156 -2.02 16.33 1.61
N ALA A 157 -2.96 15.39 1.77
CA ALA A 157 -4.10 15.22 0.87
C ALA A 157 -5.04 16.45 0.85
N VAL A 158 -5.23 17.11 2.00
CA VAL A 158 -6.06 18.32 2.10
C VAL A 158 -5.40 19.52 1.40
N GLY A 159 -4.06 19.62 1.47
CA GLY A 159 -3.31 20.69 0.80
C GLY A 159 -3.24 20.52 -0.71
N SER A 160 -3.24 19.28 -1.20
CA SER A 160 -3.18 18.97 -2.62
C SER A 160 -4.55 19.13 -3.29
N LYS A 161 -4.84 20.32 -3.84
CA LYS A 161 -6.03 20.63 -4.64
C LYS A 161 -6.13 19.75 -5.90
N HIS A 162 -6.58 18.50 -5.76
CA HIS A 162 -6.80 17.50 -6.81
C HIS A 162 -5.57 16.98 -7.58
N ARG A 163 -4.36 17.10 -7.02
CA ARG A 163 -3.16 16.43 -7.56
C ARG A 163 -2.71 15.33 -6.60
N SER A 164 -2.20 14.21 -7.10
CA SER A 164 -1.51 13.21 -6.28
C SER A 164 -0.33 13.86 -5.57
N ILE A 165 -0.06 13.45 -4.33
CA ILE A 165 1.05 13.99 -3.53
C ILE A 165 2.38 13.70 -4.25
N PRO A 166 3.34 14.64 -4.33
CA PRO A 166 4.67 14.36 -4.87
C PRO A 166 5.35 13.21 -4.12
N GLY A 167 6.06 12.32 -4.82
CA GLY A 167 6.69 11.13 -4.21
C GLY A 167 7.61 11.44 -3.03
N ALA A 168 8.43 12.49 -3.14
CA ALA A 168 9.30 12.93 -2.05
C ALA A 168 8.51 13.38 -0.80
N GLU A 169 7.42 14.13 -0.97
CA GLU A 169 6.55 14.54 0.13
C GLU A 169 5.86 13.31 0.76
N ALA A 170 5.39 12.38 -0.06
CA ALA A 170 4.78 11.14 0.40
C ALA A 170 5.75 10.26 1.21
N LEU A 171 7.03 10.19 0.82
CA LEU A 171 8.07 9.50 1.59
C LEU A 171 8.25 10.11 2.98
N VAL A 172 8.40 11.44 3.04
CA VAL A 172 8.55 12.18 4.29
C VAL A 172 7.32 11.99 5.19
N ALA A 173 6.11 12.10 4.62
CA ALA A 173 4.87 11.86 5.34
C ALA A 173 4.81 10.43 5.91
N CYS A 174 5.32 9.44 5.19
CA CYS A 174 5.43 8.06 5.66
C CYS A 174 6.55 7.83 6.70
N GLY A 175 7.38 8.83 7.00
CA GLY A 175 8.50 8.73 7.94
C GLY A 175 9.77 8.14 7.33
N PHE A 176 9.88 8.11 5.99
CA PHE A 176 11.05 7.63 5.28
C PHE A 176 11.94 8.84 4.95
N LYS A 177 13.16 8.86 5.49
CA LYS A 177 14.19 9.84 5.11
C LYS A 177 15.09 9.23 4.04
N ALA A 178 15.49 10.02 3.06
CA ALA A 178 16.35 9.60 1.94
C ALA A 178 17.75 9.08 2.34
N ALA A 179 18.19 9.31 3.58
CA ALA A 179 19.56 8.97 4.02
C ALA A 179 19.66 7.76 4.96
N ASP A 180 18.56 7.20 5.47
CA ASP A 180 18.61 6.44 6.75
C ASP A 180 18.52 4.92 6.61
N ARG A 181 18.91 4.34 5.46
CA ARG A 181 18.60 2.92 5.18
C ARG A 181 19.74 2.01 4.74
N THR A 182 20.99 2.43 4.89
CA THR A 182 22.17 1.55 4.74
C THR A 182 22.07 0.28 5.61
N ALA A 183 21.32 0.32 6.72
CA ALA A 183 21.17 -0.82 7.64
C ALA A 183 20.07 -1.85 7.29
N LEU A 184 19.06 -1.49 6.49
CA LEU A 184 17.92 -2.39 6.22
C LEU A 184 18.16 -3.37 5.06
N HIS A 185 19.14 -3.07 4.19
CA HIS A 185 19.50 -3.92 3.05
C HIS A 185 20.54 -5.00 3.38
N ALA A 186 21.07 -5.03 4.60
CA ALA A 186 22.12 -5.97 5.01
C ALA A 186 21.64 -7.42 5.17
N ARG A 187 20.34 -7.72 5.07
CA ARG A 187 19.82 -9.09 5.20
C ARG A 187 18.85 -9.45 4.08
N ARG A 188 19.41 -10.14 3.08
CA ARG A 188 18.80 -10.96 2.01
C ARG A 188 18.65 -10.31 0.64
N LEU A 189 19.29 -10.96 -0.33
CA LEU A 189 18.99 -10.92 -1.75
C LEU A 189 17.52 -11.36 -1.95
N PRO A 190 16.67 -10.59 -2.64
CA PRO A 190 15.33 -11.07 -2.98
C PRO A 190 15.43 -12.10 -4.11
N GLU A 191 15.17 -13.37 -3.81
CA GLU A 191 14.73 -14.32 -4.84
C GLU A 191 13.38 -13.85 -5.39
N GLU A 192 13.33 -13.67 -6.70
CA GLU A 192 12.17 -13.16 -7.43
C GLU A 192 10.95 -14.07 -7.28
N ARG A 193 10.03 -13.74 -6.35
CA ARG A 193 8.65 -14.21 -6.46
C ARG A 193 7.88 -13.30 -7.42
N ASN A 194 7.94 -13.64 -8.71
CA ASN A 194 7.04 -13.13 -9.74
C ASN A 194 5.59 -13.46 -9.37
N GLN A 195 4.84 -12.48 -8.86
CA GLN A 195 3.38 -12.51 -8.86
C GLN A 195 2.90 -11.85 -10.15
N ARG A 196 2.34 -12.70 -11.04
CA ARG A 196 1.51 -12.29 -12.16
C ARG A 196 0.25 -11.64 -11.60
N ASP A 197 0.12 -10.34 -11.76
CA ASP A 197 -1.18 -9.69 -11.79
C ASP A 197 -1.59 -9.67 -13.27
N GLU A 198 -2.31 -10.71 -13.72
CA GLU A 198 -2.93 -10.72 -15.05
C GLU A 198 -4.12 -9.75 -15.04
N GLU A 199 -3.97 -8.63 -15.75
CA GLU A 199 -5.05 -7.73 -16.12
C GLU A 199 -6.04 -8.48 -17.03
N LYS A 200 -7.22 -8.83 -16.50
CA LYS A 200 -8.37 -9.14 -17.34
C LYS A 200 -9.10 -7.84 -17.68
N GLN A 201 -8.82 -7.31 -18.87
CA GLN A 201 -9.68 -6.35 -19.57
C GLN A 201 -10.49 -7.10 -20.65
N GLY A 202 -11.77 -6.76 -20.78
CA GLY A 202 -12.76 -7.37 -21.69
C GLY A 202 -13.77 -8.23 -20.90
N GLU A 203 -15.09 -8.07 -21.00
CA GLU A 203 -15.92 -7.52 -22.07
C GLU A 203 -17.19 -6.86 -21.51
N GLU A 204 -17.64 -5.85 -22.25
CA GLU A 204 -18.91 -5.16 -22.09
C GLU A 204 -20.09 -6.14 -22.21
N GLY A 205 -21.05 -6.00 -21.29
CA GLY A 205 -22.29 -6.75 -21.31
C GLY A 205 -23.16 -6.38 -22.51
N LYS A 206 -23.56 -7.39 -23.29
CA LYS A 206 -24.78 -7.34 -24.10
C LYS A 206 -25.86 -8.19 -23.41
N PRO A 207 -27.11 -7.70 -23.30
CA PRO A 207 -28.18 -8.44 -22.64
C PRO A 207 -28.68 -9.62 -23.47
N HIS A 208 -28.96 -10.70 -22.75
CA HIS A 208 -29.51 -11.96 -23.22
C HIS A 208 -31.04 -11.85 -23.35
N GLN A 209 -31.60 -12.07 -24.54
CA GLN A 209 -33.04 -12.30 -24.73
C GLN A 209 -33.23 -13.32 -25.86
N GLN A 210 -33.23 -14.60 -25.51
CA GLN A 210 -34.42 -15.48 -25.43
C GLN A 210 -35.01 -15.85 -26.80
N ARG A 211 -34.66 -17.08 -27.21
CA ARG A 211 -35.26 -17.87 -28.28
C ARG A 211 -36.75 -18.09 -27.98
N TYR A 212 -37.62 -17.69 -28.89
CA TYR A 212 -38.97 -18.24 -28.98
C TYR A 212 -38.97 -19.41 -29.95
N TYR A 213 -39.56 -20.51 -29.49
CA TYR A 213 -39.87 -21.75 -30.20
C TYR A 213 -40.69 -21.49 -31.47
N ARG A 214 -40.40 -22.23 -32.54
CA ARG A 214 -41.36 -22.56 -33.60
C ARG A 214 -41.23 -24.05 -33.90
N ASP A 215 -42.14 -24.83 -33.33
CA ASP A 215 -42.46 -26.18 -33.80
C ASP A 215 -43.70 -26.12 -34.71
N GLY A 216 -43.61 -26.94 -35.76
CA GLY A 216 -44.63 -27.52 -36.65
C GLY A 216 -46.06 -27.00 -36.67
N THR A 217 -46.54 -26.65 -37.86
CA THR A 217 -47.24 -27.60 -38.77
C THR A 217 -47.27 -27.03 -40.18
#